data_AF-A0A945Y4L0-F1
#
_entry.id   AF-A0A945Y4L0-F1
#
_cell.length_a   1.000
_cell.length_b   1.000
_cell.length_c   1.000
_cell.angle_alpha   90.00
_cell.angle_beta   90.00
_cell.angle_gamma   90.00
#
_symmetry.space_group_name_H-M   'P 1'
#
loop_
_entity.id
_entity.type
_entity.pdbx_description
1 polymer ?
#
loop_
_entity_poly.entity_id
_entity_poly.type
_entity_poly.pdbx_seq_one_letter_code
_entity_poly.pdbx_strand_id
1 'polypeptide(L)'
;MLHDIGRLIIALVSPFNILSVFMRCKSENIPLQESEQDILGFTHADIGKHLLKVWGLPVYLQEVVGNHHQPEKMPNFSKEASIIHVADQLVNSLELGDSGETIFPSKISSSAWKKLGLPKEITQKHLCEEIYKNVSSTIQVFLPAA
;
A
#
# COMPACT_ATOMS: atom_id res chain seq x y z
N MET A 1 6.94 2.96 -2.27
CA MET A 1 7.46 2.50 -3.59
C MET A 1 7.59 0.99 -3.62
N LEU A 2 8.48 0.37 -2.84
CA LEU A 2 8.59 -1.10 -2.84
C LEU A 2 7.47 -1.84 -2.08
N HIS A 3 6.58 -1.13 -1.39
CA HIS A 3 5.55 -1.73 -0.54
C HIS A 3 4.57 -2.62 -1.31
N ASP A 4 4.25 -2.22 -2.55
CA ASP A 4 3.31 -2.90 -3.43
C ASP A 4 3.98 -3.73 -4.54
N ILE A 5 5.30 -3.91 -4.49
CA ILE A 5 6.03 -4.59 -5.57
C ILE A 5 5.55 -6.02 -5.84
N GLY A 6 4.99 -6.68 -4.82
CA GLY A 6 4.42 -8.02 -4.97
C GLY A 6 3.30 -8.09 -6.00
N ARG A 7 2.54 -7.01 -6.20
CA ARG A 7 1.46 -6.96 -7.21
C ARG A 7 2.00 -7.15 -8.63
N LEU A 8 3.13 -6.51 -8.93
CA LEU A 8 3.80 -6.68 -10.22
C LEU A 8 4.26 -8.12 -10.43
N ILE A 9 4.80 -8.76 -9.39
CA ILE A 9 5.22 -10.16 -9.45
C ILE A 9 4.02 -11.08 -9.71
N ILE A 10 2.90 -10.88 -9.00
CA ILE A 10 1.69 -11.68 -9.20
C ILE A 10 1.14 -11.47 -10.61
N ALA A 11 1.12 -10.23 -11.11
CA ALA A 11 0.67 -9.93 -12.47
C ALA A 11 1.54 -10.57 -13.56
N LEU A 12 2.86 -10.63 -13.35
CA LEU A 12 3.78 -11.27 -14.29
C LEU A 12 3.67 -12.80 -14.30
N VAL A 13 3.48 -13.41 -13.12
CA VAL A 13 3.52 -14.88 -12.97
C VAL A 13 2.13 -15.50 -13.13
N SER A 14 1.06 -14.79 -12.75
CA SER A 14 -0.30 -15.30 -12.71
C SER A 14 -1.34 -14.25 -13.16
N PRO A 15 -1.29 -13.82 -14.43
CA PRO A 15 -2.13 -12.74 -14.95
C PRO A 15 -3.64 -13.04 -14.86
N PHE A 16 -4.04 -14.30 -15.01
CA PHE A 16 -5.45 -14.68 -14.89
C PHE A 16 -5.94 -14.64 -13.45
N ASN A 17 -5.13 -15.09 -12.49
CA ASN A 17 -5.54 -15.08 -11.09
C ASN A 17 -5.58 -13.66 -10.53
N ILE A 18 -4.63 -12.78 -10.88
CA ILE A 18 -4.69 -11.38 -10.44
C ILE A 18 -5.92 -10.67 -11.01
N LEU A 19 -6.35 -11.01 -12.23
CA LEU A 19 -7.58 -10.48 -12.80
C LEU A 19 -8.80 -10.96 -12.00
N SER A 20 -8.86 -12.25 -11.63
CA SER A 20 -9.92 -12.77 -10.76
C SER A 20 -9.94 -12.08 -9.39
N VAL A 21 -8.76 -11.82 -8.82
CA VAL A 21 -8.61 -11.07 -7.57
C VAL A 21 -9.20 -9.66 -7.68
N PHE A 22 -8.85 -8.89 -8.72
CA PHE A 22 -9.38 -7.55 -8.94
C PHE A 22 -10.89 -7.56 -9.20
N MET A 23 -11.38 -8.51 -10.01
CA MET A 23 -12.80 -8.66 -10.29
C MET A 23 -13.61 -8.90 -9.01
N ARG A 24 -13.13 -9.81 -8.15
CA ARG A 24 -13.80 -10.11 -6.87
C ARG A 24 -13.73 -8.95 -5.89
N CYS A 25 -12.55 -8.35 -5.73
CA CYS A 25 -12.36 -7.16 -4.89
C CYS A 25 -13.40 -6.09 -5.24
N LYS A 26 -13.61 -5.87 -6.55
CA LYS A 26 -14.58 -4.91 -7.08
C LYS A 26 -16.03 -5.33 -6.93
N SER A 27 -16.36 -6.60 -7.20
CA SER A 27 -17.75 -7.07 -7.14
C SER A 27 -18.27 -7.19 -5.71
N GLU A 28 -17.42 -7.57 -4.78
CA GLU A 28 -17.78 -7.79 -3.37
C GLU A 28 -17.49 -6.57 -2.48
N ASN A 29 -16.78 -5.57 -3.01
CA ASN A 29 -16.35 -4.38 -2.28
C ASN A 29 -15.59 -4.74 -0.98
N ILE A 30 -14.57 -5.58 -1.13
CA ILE A 30 -13.68 -6.06 -0.06
C ILE A 30 -12.24 -5.56 -0.30
N PRO A 31 -11.37 -5.52 0.73
CA PRO A 31 -9.96 -5.20 0.57
C PRO A 31 -9.27 -6.12 -0.43
N LEU A 32 -8.30 -5.60 -1.20
CA LEU A 32 -7.58 -6.39 -2.20
C LEU A 32 -6.91 -7.62 -1.57
N GLN A 33 -6.30 -7.41 -0.39
CA GLN A 33 -5.54 -8.41 0.35
C GLN A 33 -6.42 -9.59 0.77
N GLU A 34 -7.71 -9.35 1.06
CA GLU A 34 -8.68 -10.40 1.38
C GLU A 34 -8.96 -11.27 0.15
N SER A 35 -9.20 -10.62 -0.99
CA SER A 35 -9.41 -11.31 -2.27
C SER A 35 -8.17 -12.12 -2.70
N GLU A 36 -6.97 -11.56 -2.53
CA GLU A 36 -5.70 -12.25 -2.76
C GLU A 36 -5.56 -13.47 -1.85
N GLN A 37 -5.80 -13.31 -0.55
CA GLN A 37 -5.64 -14.39 0.43
C GLN A 37 -6.55 -15.58 0.10
N ASP A 38 -7.77 -15.33 -0.33
CA ASP A 38 -8.74 -16.37 -0.64
C ASP A 38 -8.49 -17.08 -1.99
N ILE A 39 -8.05 -16.34 -3.01
CA ILE A 39 -7.85 -16.89 -4.36
C ILE A 39 -6.45 -17.47 -4.54
N LEU A 40 -5.43 -16.80 -3.99
CA LEU A 40 -4.02 -17.15 -4.17
C LEU A 40 -3.44 -17.92 -2.97
N GLY A 41 -4.05 -17.78 -1.78
CA GLY A 41 -3.49 -18.32 -0.55
C GLY A 41 -2.39 -17.44 0.08
N PHE A 42 -2.10 -16.28 -0.50
CA PHE A 42 -1.12 -15.30 -0.04
C PHE A 42 -1.48 -13.91 -0.57
N THR A 43 -0.87 -12.87 0.00
CA THR A 43 -1.08 -11.47 -0.41
C THR A 43 0.10 -10.90 -1.19
N HIS A 44 -0.08 -9.75 -1.86
CA HIS A 44 1.04 -9.03 -2.46
C HIS A 44 2.08 -8.58 -1.42
N ALA A 45 1.68 -8.32 -0.18
CA ALA A 45 2.59 -7.96 0.90
C ALA A 45 3.52 -9.14 1.25
N ASP A 46 2.99 -10.37 1.25
CA ASP A 46 3.79 -11.59 1.47
C ASP A 46 4.83 -11.79 0.38
N ILE A 47 4.43 -11.64 -0.89
CA ILE A 47 5.31 -11.74 -2.05
C ILE A 47 6.37 -10.63 -2.02
N GLY A 48 5.97 -9.40 -1.71
CA GLY A 48 6.88 -8.27 -1.54
C GLY A 48 7.94 -8.54 -0.48
N LYS A 49 7.53 -8.96 0.73
CA LYS A 49 8.43 -9.33 1.81
C LYS A 49 9.41 -10.43 1.39
N HIS A 50 8.91 -11.47 0.72
CA HIS A 50 9.74 -12.57 0.24
C HIS A 50 10.77 -12.09 -0.80
N LEU A 51 10.35 -11.27 -1.76
CA LEU A 51 11.23 -10.70 -2.78
C LEU A 51 12.36 -9.87 -2.15
N LEU A 52 12.02 -9.01 -1.19
CA LEU A 52 12.99 -8.17 -0.49
C LEU A 52 14.01 -9.02 0.29
N LYS A 53 13.57 -10.16 0.84
CA LYS A 53 14.46 -11.15 1.47
C LYS A 53 15.42 -11.78 0.46
N VAL A 54 14.92 -12.19 -0.70
CA VAL A 54 15.74 -12.77 -1.78
C VAL A 54 16.79 -11.78 -2.29
N TRP A 55 16.44 -10.49 -2.37
CA TRP A 55 17.39 -9.42 -2.72
C TRP A 55 18.41 -9.07 -1.64
N GLY A 56 18.32 -9.71 -0.45
CA GLY A 56 19.23 -9.44 0.66
C GLY A 56 19.04 -8.07 1.30
N LEU A 57 17.86 -7.45 1.15
CA LEU A 57 17.57 -6.16 1.77
C LEU A 57 17.44 -6.30 3.30
N PRO A 58 17.72 -5.25 4.07
CA PRO A 58 17.61 -5.30 5.53
C PRO A 58 16.25 -5.82 6.04
N VAL A 59 16.28 -6.61 7.12
CA VAL A 59 15.08 -7.21 7.74
C VAL A 59 13.99 -6.19 8.03
N TYR A 60 14.37 -4.97 8.46
CA TYR A 60 13.39 -3.93 8.75
C TYR A 60 12.55 -3.55 7.50
N LEU A 61 13.14 -3.51 6.30
CA LEU A 61 12.41 -3.23 5.06
C LEU A 61 11.49 -4.39 4.69
N GLN A 62 11.97 -5.63 4.85
CA GLN A 62 11.17 -6.83 4.61
C GLN A 62 9.92 -6.83 5.48
N GLU A 63 10.07 -6.52 6.77
CA GLU A 63 8.95 -6.46 7.71
C GLU A 63 8.00 -5.31 7.39
N VAL A 64 8.51 -4.10 7.13
CA VAL A 64 7.67 -2.94 6.79
C VAL A 64 6.84 -3.21 5.54
N VAL A 65 7.42 -3.81 4.50
CA VAL A 65 6.68 -4.20 3.29
C VAL A 65 5.69 -5.34 3.57
N GLY A 66 6.05 -6.35 4.35
CA GLY A 66 5.14 -7.47 4.61
C GLY A 66 3.91 -7.14 5.47
N ASN A 67 3.95 -6.06 6.25
CA ASN A 67 2.87 -5.73 7.19
C ASN A 67 2.33 -4.30 7.02
N HIS A 68 2.55 -3.64 5.89
CA HIS A 68 2.10 -2.24 5.71
C HIS A 68 0.57 -2.07 5.79
N HIS A 69 -0.21 -3.13 5.53
CA HIS A 69 -1.66 -3.13 5.75
C HIS A 69 -2.06 -3.24 7.23
N GLN A 70 -1.18 -3.74 8.09
CA GLN A 70 -1.44 -4.02 9.51
C GLN A 70 -0.25 -3.56 10.38
N PRO A 71 0.04 -2.25 10.43
CA PRO A 71 1.24 -1.71 11.09
C PRO A 71 1.30 -2.00 12.60
N GLU A 72 0.17 -2.33 13.25
CA GLU A 72 0.09 -2.74 14.64
C GLU A 72 0.73 -4.11 14.93
N LYS A 73 0.83 -5.00 13.93
CA LYS A 73 1.50 -6.30 14.09
C LYS A 73 3.02 -6.19 14.19
N MET A 74 3.57 -4.98 14.01
CA MET A 74 5.00 -4.72 14.03
C MET A 74 5.41 -3.81 15.21
N PRO A 75 5.72 -4.36 16.39
CA PRO A 75 6.15 -3.54 17.53
C PRO A 75 7.50 -2.84 17.27
N ASN A 76 8.45 -3.53 16.60
CA ASN A 76 9.84 -3.05 16.47
C ASN A 76 10.04 -1.95 15.42
N PHE A 77 9.20 -1.86 14.39
CA PHE A 77 9.27 -0.81 13.35
C PHE A 77 7.89 -0.17 13.13
N SER A 78 7.18 0.03 14.25
CA SER A 78 5.78 0.46 14.21
C SER A 78 5.61 1.84 13.59
N LYS A 79 6.61 2.73 13.70
CA LYS A 79 6.56 4.08 13.13
C LYS A 79 6.71 4.04 11.61
N GLU A 80 7.71 3.32 11.11
CA GLU A 80 8.00 3.18 9.68
C GLU A 80 6.83 2.51 8.95
N ALA A 81 6.30 1.42 9.52
CA ALA A 81 5.11 0.76 8.99
C ALA A 81 3.89 1.69 9.01
N SER A 82 3.73 2.52 10.05
CA SER A 82 2.65 3.51 10.12
C SER A 82 2.78 4.60 9.06
N ILE A 83 3.99 5.05 8.73
CA ILE A 83 4.22 6.03 7.66
C ILE A 83 3.75 5.46 6.32
N ILE A 84 4.17 4.24 5.99
CA ILE A 84 3.76 3.59 4.74
C ILE A 84 2.25 3.38 4.72
N HIS A 85 1.67 2.86 5.80
CA HIS A 85 0.23 2.68 5.93
C HIS A 85 -0.53 3.99 5.69
N VAL A 86 -0.19 5.07 6.40
CA VAL A 86 -0.89 6.35 6.25
C VAL A 86 -0.74 6.89 4.83
N ALA A 87 0.46 6.81 4.24
CA ALA A 87 0.69 7.31 2.88
C ALA A 87 -0.15 6.54 1.84
N ASP A 88 -0.19 5.22 1.93
CA ASP A 88 -0.93 4.36 1.01
C ASP A 88 -2.44 4.63 1.07
N GLN A 89 -2.99 4.67 2.29
CA GLN A 89 -4.41 4.93 2.53
C GLN A 89 -4.83 6.33 2.09
N LEU A 90 -3.97 7.35 2.26
CA LEU A 90 -4.25 8.71 1.80
C LEU A 90 -4.34 8.76 0.27
N VAL A 91 -3.39 8.18 -0.46
CA VAL A 91 -3.40 8.21 -1.93
C VAL A 91 -4.60 7.44 -2.49
N ASN A 92 -4.90 6.26 -1.93
CA ASN A 92 -6.08 5.47 -2.31
C ASN A 92 -7.39 6.25 -2.03
N SER A 93 -7.48 6.99 -0.92
CA SER A 93 -8.65 7.82 -0.60
C SER A 93 -8.83 9.02 -1.52
N LEU A 94 -7.78 9.45 -2.21
CA LEU A 94 -7.82 10.56 -3.17
C LEU A 94 -8.12 10.11 -4.60
N GLU A 95 -8.26 8.80 -4.83
CA GLU A 95 -8.50 8.22 -6.16
C GLU A 95 -7.45 8.66 -7.20
N LEU A 96 -6.21 8.88 -6.74
CA LEU A 96 -5.10 9.30 -7.59
C LEU A 96 -4.52 8.08 -8.30
N GLY A 97 -4.97 7.87 -9.54
CA GLY A 97 -4.62 6.70 -10.33
C GLY A 97 -5.52 5.50 -10.04
N ASP A 98 -5.23 4.36 -10.66
CA ASP A 98 -5.94 3.11 -10.42
C ASP A 98 -4.90 2.01 -10.20
N SER A 99 -4.96 1.38 -9.03
CA SER A 99 -4.10 0.24 -8.72
C SER A 99 -4.79 -1.09 -9.06
N GLY A 100 -6.10 -1.08 -9.33
CA GLY A 100 -6.97 -2.26 -9.40
C GLY A 100 -7.61 -2.61 -8.05
N GLU A 101 -7.29 -1.87 -6.99
CA GLU A 101 -7.98 -1.95 -5.71
C GLU A 101 -9.27 -1.12 -5.76
N THR A 102 -10.35 -1.67 -5.23
CA THR A 102 -11.61 -0.92 -5.12
C THR A 102 -11.48 0.14 -4.04
N ILE A 103 -12.26 1.21 -4.14
CA ILE A 103 -12.42 2.21 -3.06
C ILE A 103 -13.23 1.56 -1.93
N PHE A 104 -12.62 0.57 -1.27
CA PHE A 104 -12.99 0.24 0.07
C PHE A 104 -12.51 1.40 0.94
N PRO A 105 -13.34 1.99 1.82
CA PRO A 105 -12.90 3.05 2.71
C PRO A 105 -11.91 2.44 3.70
N SER A 106 -10.67 2.36 3.28
CA SER A 106 -9.56 1.80 4.01
C SER A 106 -9.20 2.85 5.07
N LYS A 107 -9.82 2.69 6.25
CA LYS A 107 -9.70 3.66 7.32
C LYS A 107 -8.24 3.72 7.76
N ILE A 108 -7.66 4.91 7.73
CA ILE A 108 -6.36 5.17 8.34
C ILE A 108 -6.42 4.73 9.81
N SER A 109 -5.55 3.79 10.19
CA SER A 109 -5.46 3.34 11.57
C SER A 109 -5.17 4.53 12.51
N SER A 110 -6.02 4.74 13.51
CA SER A 110 -5.83 5.83 14.48
C SER A 110 -4.54 5.65 15.29
N SER A 111 -4.14 4.41 15.53
CA SER A 111 -2.84 4.08 16.13
C SER A 111 -1.69 4.47 15.20
N ALA A 112 -1.80 4.14 13.92
CA ALA A 112 -0.80 4.51 12.92
C ALA A 112 -0.66 6.03 12.83
N TRP A 113 -1.76 6.76 12.68
CA TRP A 113 -1.76 8.23 12.64
C TRP A 113 -1.06 8.86 13.85
N LYS A 114 -1.36 8.38 15.07
CA LYS A 114 -0.70 8.86 16.30
C LYS A 114 0.80 8.60 16.30
N LYS A 115 1.25 7.44 15.78
CA LYS A 115 2.68 7.07 15.73
C LYS A 115 3.52 7.94 14.81
N LEU A 116 2.93 8.62 13.82
CA LEU A 116 3.67 9.58 12.98
C LEU A 116 4.20 10.76 13.81
N GLY A 117 3.53 11.11 14.92
CA GLY A 117 3.94 12.23 15.78
C GLY A 117 3.86 13.58 15.07
N LEU A 118 2.90 13.74 14.15
CA LEU A 118 2.70 14.99 13.42
C LEU A 118 2.27 16.11 14.38
N PRO A 119 2.67 17.37 14.12
CA PRO A 119 2.12 18.54 14.78
C PRO A 119 0.59 18.55 14.67
N LYS A 120 -0.12 19.06 15.69
CA LYS A 120 -1.60 19.03 15.73
C LYS A 120 -2.23 19.82 14.59
N GLU A 121 -1.50 20.77 14.05
CA GLU A 121 -1.87 21.61 12.92
C GLU A 121 -1.91 20.81 11.62
N ILE A 122 -1.14 19.72 11.51
CA ILE A 122 -1.13 18.86 10.32
C ILE A 122 -2.29 17.87 10.43
N THR A 123 -3.28 18.05 9.55
CA THR A 123 -4.47 17.20 9.46
C THR A 123 -4.39 16.33 8.22
N GLN A 124 -5.25 15.32 8.12
CA GLN A 124 -5.41 14.53 6.88
C GLN A 124 -5.71 15.44 5.69
N LYS A 125 -6.59 16.45 5.87
CA LYS A 125 -6.92 17.43 4.84
C LYS A 125 -5.69 18.20 4.36
N HIS A 126 -4.84 18.67 5.28
CA HIS A 126 -3.61 19.37 4.91
C HIS A 126 -2.67 18.48 4.09
N LEU A 127 -2.50 17.21 4.49
CA LEU A 127 -1.69 16.27 3.72
C LEU A 127 -2.28 15.99 2.33
N CYS A 128 -3.60 15.81 2.24
CA CYS A 128 -4.28 15.60 0.96
C CYS A 128 -4.09 16.79 0.00
N GLU A 129 -4.23 18.03 0.49
CA GLU A 129 -3.99 19.23 -0.31
C GLU A 129 -2.55 19.32 -0.80
N GLU A 130 -1.57 18.97 0.05
CA GLU A 130 -0.17 18.91 -0.37
C GLU A 130 0.10 17.80 -1.38
N ILE A 131 -0.53 16.63 -1.23
CA ILE A 131 -0.41 15.54 -2.22
C ILE A 131 -0.92 16.01 -3.59
N TYR A 132 -2.09 16.65 -3.65
CA TYR A 132 -2.63 17.18 -4.91
C TYR A 132 -1.73 18.21 -5.59
N LYS A 133 -1.07 19.09 -4.80
CA LYS A 133 -0.13 20.07 -5.36
C LYS A 133 1.10 19.43 -5.98
N ASN A 134 1.55 18.30 -5.42
CA ASN A 134 2.82 17.67 -5.78
C ASN A 134 2.70 16.43 -6.68
N VAL A 135 1.48 15.92 -6.93
CA VAL A 135 1.27 14.67 -7.67
C VAL A 135 1.81 14.74 -9.10
N SER A 136 1.53 15.84 -9.83
CA SER A 136 1.98 15.99 -11.22
C SER A 136 3.51 16.00 -11.33
N SER A 137 4.17 16.78 -10.48
CA SER A 137 5.63 16.84 -10.39
C SER A 137 6.23 15.48 -10.02
N THR A 138 5.57 14.73 -9.14
CA THR A 138 6.01 13.39 -8.73
C THR A 138 5.90 12.40 -9.89
N ILE A 139 4.81 12.42 -10.66
CA ILE A 139 4.63 11.55 -11.82
C ILE A 139 5.72 11.82 -12.87
N GLN A 140 6.05 13.08 -13.15
CA GLN A 140 7.08 13.44 -14.13
C GLN A 140 8.48 12.88 -13.80
N VAL A 141 8.79 12.64 -12.52
CA VAL A 141 10.07 12.01 -12.12
C VAL A 141 10.16 10.58 -12.62
N PHE A 142 9.05 9.84 -12.63
CA PHE A 142 9.02 8.42 -12.99
C PHE A 142 8.55 8.17 -14.43
N LEU A 143 7.73 9.07 -14.98
CA LEU A 143 7.18 9.02 -16.33
C LEU A 143 7.44 10.37 -17.03
N PRO A 144 8.69 10.65 -17.47
CA PRO A 144 9.07 11.95 -18.02
C PRO A 144 8.40 12.30 -19.36
N ALA A 145 7.68 11.35 -19.97
CA ALA A 145 7.11 11.44 -21.31
C ALA A 145 5.57 11.28 -21.33
N ALA A 146 4.91 11.31 -20.17
CA ALA A 146 3.45 11.27 -20.03
C ALA A 146 2.83 12.67 -19.96
#